data_AF-A0A6P0REH1-F1
#
_entry.id   AF-A0A6P0REH1-F1
#
_cell.length_a   1.000
_cell.length_b   1.000
_cell.length_c   1.000
_cell.angle_alpha   90.00
_cell.angle_beta   90.00
_cell.angle_gamma   90.00
#
_symmetry.space_group_name_H-M   'P 1'
#
loop_
_entity.id
_entity.type
_entity.pdbx_description
1 polymer ?
#
loop_
_entity_poly.entity_id
_entity_poly.type
_entity_poly.pdbx_seq_one_letter_code
_entity_poly.pdbx_strand_id
1 'polypeptide(L)'
;MKKFFSNWMQSLIAGVAVIGVLGTAYASFVGLPENFTFSTTTNTVANSGSTTTYLAPQELNIAVYRTPTCGCCKGWVEHIKENGFQVTDIVKPESEIQTIRQKYNLPSDLTSCHTSEIAGYLVEGHTPVADVKRLIAQKPDIAGISVPGMPIGTPGMEIGERKQSFDVFAFQKNGQTRVFNSYKF
;
A
#
# COMPACT_ATOMS: atom_id res chain seq x y z
N MET A 1 -10.78 38.69 -39.82
CA MET A 1 -9.47 38.44 -40.44
C MET A 1 -9.24 36.95 -40.59
N LYS A 2 -9.13 36.50 -41.84
CA LYS A 2 -8.31 35.39 -42.40
C LYS A 2 -8.27 34.06 -41.61
N LYS A 3 -8.96 32.98 -42.02
CA LYS A 3 -8.80 32.09 -43.21
C LYS A 3 -7.76 30.96 -43.04
N PHE A 4 -8.25 29.72 -43.20
CA PHE A 4 -7.65 28.54 -43.88
C PHE A 4 -6.62 27.75 -43.06
N PHE A 5 -6.64 26.42 -42.96
CA PHE A 5 -6.58 25.33 -43.98
C PHE A 5 -7.30 24.08 -43.39
N SER A 6 -8.31 23.43 -43.99
CA SER A 6 -8.42 22.57 -45.20
C SER A 6 -7.80 21.17 -45.10
N ASN A 7 -8.70 20.17 -45.15
CA ASN A 7 -8.51 18.73 -45.32
C ASN A 7 -7.62 18.33 -46.51
N TRP A 8 -6.91 17.21 -46.37
CA TRP A 8 -6.29 16.49 -47.49
C TRP A 8 -6.65 14.99 -47.47
N MET A 9 -7.68 14.69 -48.28
CA MET A 9 -7.89 13.57 -49.21
C MET A 9 -7.23 12.18 -49.00
N GLN A 10 -8.11 11.18 -48.88
CA GLN A 10 -8.25 9.92 -49.64
C GLN A 10 -7.03 9.01 -49.92
N SER A 11 -7.18 7.74 -49.54
CA SER A 11 -7.18 6.62 -50.51
C SER A 11 -7.87 5.37 -49.95
N LEU A 12 -8.76 4.81 -50.78
CA LEU A 12 -9.51 3.57 -50.63
C LEU A 12 -8.66 2.39 -51.11
N ILE A 13 -8.69 1.25 -50.42
CA ILE A 13 -8.49 -0.08 -51.04
C ILE A 13 -9.46 -1.09 -50.38
N ALA A 14 -10.39 -1.60 -51.18
CA ALA A 14 -11.18 -2.82 -50.99
C ALA A 14 -10.25 -4.05 -51.01
N GLY A 15 -10.50 -5.23 -50.41
CA GLY A 15 -11.68 -5.93 -49.94
C GLY A 15 -11.34 -7.44 -49.92
N VAL A 16 -12.26 -8.25 -49.38
CA VAL A 16 -12.43 -9.72 -49.59
C VAL A 16 -11.36 -10.64 -48.94
N ALA A 17 -11.60 -11.88 -48.53
CA ALA A 17 -12.59 -12.60 -47.71
C ALA A 17 -12.11 -14.08 -47.65
N VAL A 18 -12.55 -14.84 -46.64
CA VAL A 18 -12.58 -16.33 -46.53
C VAL A 18 -11.17 -16.98 -46.40
N ILE A 19 -10.86 -18.06 -45.67
CA ILE A 19 -11.52 -19.35 -45.38
C ILE A 19 -10.89 -19.92 -44.09
N GLY A 20 -11.71 -20.51 -43.21
CA GLY A 20 -11.24 -21.29 -42.06
C GLY A 20 -10.84 -22.71 -42.44
N VAL A 21 -9.89 -23.30 -41.72
CA VAL A 21 -9.70 -24.76 -41.67
C VAL A 21 -9.33 -25.15 -40.23
N LEU A 22 -10.22 -25.92 -39.61
CA LEU A 22 -9.96 -26.74 -38.43
C LEU A 22 -9.02 -27.89 -38.83
N GLY A 23 -7.97 -28.10 -38.05
CA GLY A 23 -7.06 -29.23 -38.21
C GLY A 23 -6.61 -29.76 -36.85
N THR A 24 -7.45 -30.58 -36.24
CA THR A 24 -7.05 -31.47 -35.13
C THR A 24 -6.22 -32.61 -35.69
N ALA A 25 -4.99 -32.79 -35.22
CA ALA A 25 -4.23 -34.02 -35.42
C ALA A 25 -3.64 -34.47 -34.09
N TYR A 26 -4.19 -35.57 -33.58
CA TYR A 26 -3.61 -36.42 -32.56
C TYR A 26 -2.29 -36.99 -33.08
N ALA A 27 -1.25 -36.99 -32.25
CA ALA A 27 -0.08 -37.83 -32.44
C ALA A 27 0.10 -38.69 -31.19
N SER A 28 -0.19 -39.98 -31.36
CA SER A 28 -0.06 -41.01 -30.33
C SER A 28 1.41 -41.34 -30.09
N PHE A 29 1.69 -41.50 -28.80
CA PHE A 29 2.90 -42.08 -28.22
C PHE A 29 3.08 -43.54 -28.66
N VAL A 30 4.22 -43.89 -29.28
CA VAL A 30 4.93 -45.17 -29.08
C VAL A 30 6.29 -45.15 -29.79
N GLY A 31 7.35 -45.50 -29.07
CA GLY A 31 8.63 -45.91 -29.68
C GLY A 31 9.88 -45.28 -29.05
N LEU A 32 10.32 -45.78 -27.90
CA LEU A 32 11.76 -45.85 -27.58
C LEU A 32 12.28 -47.15 -28.23
N PRO A 33 13.52 -47.18 -28.75
CA PRO A 33 14.62 -47.55 -27.86
C PRO A 33 15.98 -46.85 -28.11
N GLU A 34 16.67 -46.66 -26.98
CA GLU A 34 18.07 -46.99 -26.69
C GLU A 34 19.24 -46.18 -27.29
N ASN A 35 20.10 -45.77 -26.34
CA ASN A 35 21.51 -45.41 -26.45
C ASN A 35 21.84 -44.12 -27.21
N PHE A 36 21.59 -42.99 -26.54
CA PHE A 36 22.39 -41.79 -26.77
C PHE A 36 23.33 -41.58 -25.58
N THR A 37 24.60 -41.94 -25.79
CA THR A 37 25.72 -41.48 -24.96
C THR A 37 25.74 -39.95 -24.99
N PHE A 38 25.35 -39.32 -23.88
CA PHE A 38 25.48 -37.89 -23.69
C PHE A 38 26.96 -37.55 -23.51
N SER A 39 27.60 -37.01 -24.55
CA SER A 39 28.82 -36.24 -24.37
C SER A 39 28.45 -34.94 -23.66
N THR A 40 28.91 -34.77 -22.43
CA THR A 40 28.85 -33.51 -21.69
C THR A 40 29.70 -32.47 -22.40
N THR A 41 29.13 -31.77 -23.38
CA THR A 41 29.66 -30.48 -23.82
C THR A 41 29.08 -29.44 -22.87
N THR A 42 29.91 -28.96 -21.95
CA THR A 42 29.59 -27.82 -21.08
C THR A 42 29.40 -26.57 -21.95
N ASN A 43 28.18 -26.36 -22.42
CA ASN A 43 27.76 -25.06 -22.92
C ASN A 43 27.44 -24.20 -21.70
N THR A 44 28.38 -23.32 -21.35
CA THR A 44 28.16 -22.21 -20.44
C THR A 44 27.14 -21.27 -21.06
N VAL A 45 25.85 -21.59 -20.89
CA VAL A 45 24.80 -20.57 -20.99
C VAL A 45 25.02 -19.65 -19.80
N ALA A 46 25.56 -18.47 -20.08
CA ALA A 46 25.58 -17.35 -19.15
C ALA A 46 24.13 -17.05 -18.79
N ASN A 47 23.68 -17.64 -17.70
CA ASN A 47 22.39 -17.37 -17.11
C ASN A 47 22.47 -15.93 -16.63
N SER A 48 21.92 -15.00 -17.43
CA SER A 48 21.76 -13.60 -17.04
C SER A 48 20.98 -13.61 -15.75
N GLY A 49 21.71 -13.40 -14.65
CA GLY A 49 21.19 -13.50 -13.30
C GLY A 49 19.97 -12.61 -13.17
N SER A 50 18.81 -13.24 -12.97
CA SER A 50 17.65 -12.56 -12.42
C SER A 50 18.04 -12.12 -11.01
N THR A 51 18.50 -10.89 -10.88
CA THR A 51 18.66 -10.20 -9.60
C THR A 51 17.30 -10.13 -8.96
N THR A 52 16.97 -11.14 -8.16
CA THR A 52 15.83 -11.09 -7.26
C THR A 52 16.21 -10.07 -6.20
N THR A 53 15.74 -8.83 -6.36
CA THR A 53 15.86 -7.81 -5.32
C THR A 53 15.10 -8.32 -4.10
N TYR A 54 15.82 -8.89 -3.13
CA TYR A 54 15.26 -9.26 -1.85
C TYR A 54 14.92 -7.95 -1.13
N LEU A 55 13.66 -7.52 -1.22
CA LEU A 55 13.16 -6.42 -0.40
C LEU A 55 13.37 -6.84 1.05
N ALA A 56 14.18 -6.07 1.78
CA ALA A 56 14.36 -6.28 3.21
C ALA A 56 12.98 -6.40 3.87
N PRO A 57 12.78 -7.34 4.81
CA PRO A 57 11.51 -7.47 5.52
C PRO A 57 11.08 -6.10 6.04
N GLN A 58 9.86 -5.67 5.69
CA GLN A 58 9.31 -4.43 6.22
C GLN A 58 9.20 -4.60 7.74
N GLU A 59 9.91 -3.77 8.50
CA GLU A 59 9.84 -3.82 9.97
C GLU A 59 8.45 -3.38 10.41
N LEU A 60 7.61 -4.34 10.80
CA LEU A 60 6.28 -4.08 11.36
C LEU A 60 6.33 -3.79 12.86
N ASN A 61 7.43 -3.18 13.32
CA ASN A 61 7.62 -2.75 14.71
C ASN A 61 7.02 -1.36 14.87
N ILE A 62 6.01 -1.24 15.72
CA ILE A 62 5.32 0.04 15.96
C ILE A 62 5.26 0.34 17.45
N ALA A 63 5.65 1.55 17.82
CA ALA A 63 5.45 2.07 19.17
C ALA A 63 4.13 2.84 19.19
N VAL A 64 3.24 2.55 20.14
CA VAL A 64 1.93 3.19 20.25
C VAL A 64 1.84 3.89 21.59
N TYR A 65 1.58 5.20 21.57
CA TYR A 65 1.50 6.05 22.76
C TYR A 65 0.05 6.42 23.01
N ARG A 66 -0.48 6.02 24.18
CA ARG A 66 -1.88 6.29 24.56
C ARG A 66 -2.02 6.60 26.04
N THR A 67 -3.14 7.23 26.40
CA THR A 67 -3.51 7.44 27.79
C THR A 67 -4.06 6.15 28.43
N PRO A 68 -3.99 5.99 29.76
CA PRO A 68 -4.39 4.75 30.44
C PRO A 68 -5.88 4.41 30.29
N THR A 69 -6.73 5.42 30.18
CA THR A 69 -8.19 5.30 30.22
C THR A 69 -8.86 5.29 28.84
N CYS A 70 -8.11 5.46 27.74
CA CYS A 70 -8.67 5.46 26.40
C CYS A 70 -8.99 4.03 25.91
N GLY A 71 -10.26 3.64 25.96
CA GLY A 71 -10.73 2.31 25.55
C GLY A 71 -10.56 2.04 24.06
N CYS A 72 -10.95 2.98 23.19
CA CYS A 72 -10.82 2.82 21.74
C CYS A 72 -9.35 2.71 21.28
N CYS A 73 -8.43 3.41 21.95
CA CYS A 73 -6.99 3.29 21.70
C CYS A 73 -6.48 1.86 21.92
N LYS A 74 -7.03 1.15 22.92
CA LYS A 74 -6.71 -0.28 23.14
C LYS A 74 -7.26 -1.15 22.01
N GLY A 75 -8.50 -0.89 21.57
CA GLY A 75 -9.09 -1.59 20.42
C GLY A 75 -8.26 -1.42 19.15
N TRP A 76 -7.74 -0.23 18.89
CA TRP A 76 -6.83 -0.01 17.75
C TRP A 76 -5.51 -0.78 17.90
N VAL A 77 -4.92 -0.80 19.11
CA VAL A 77 -3.71 -1.61 19.42
C VAL A 77 -3.95 -3.10 19.18
N GLU A 78 -5.10 -3.64 19.57
CA GLU A 78 -5.48 -5.03 19.31
C GLU A 78 -5.61 -5.28 17.81
N HIS A 79 -6.35 -4.42 17.11
CA HIS A 79 -6.56 -4.51 15.68
C HIS A 79 -5.24 -4.50 14.88
N ILE A 80 -4.29 -3.64 15.22
CA ILE A 80 -3.01 -3.58 14.48
C ILE A 80 -2.11 -4.78 14.81
N LYS A 81 -2.16 -5.34 16.03
CA LYS A 81 -1.49 -6.62 16.38
C LYS A 81 -2.03 -7.77 15.53
N GLU A 82 -3.35 -7.90 15.44
CA GLU A 82 -4.01 -8.94 14.64
C GLU A 82 -3.64 -8.87 13.15
N ASN A 83 -3.24 -7.68 12.68
CA ASN A 83 -2.78 -7.47 11.31
C ASN A 83 -1.27 -7.64 11.09
N GLY A 84 -0.56 -8.23 12.06
CA GLY A 84 0.82 -8.67 11.96
C GLY A 84 1.88 -7.69 12.46
N PHE A 85 1.48 -6.61 13.15
CA PHE A 85 2.42 -5.67 13.74
C PHE A 85 2.90 -6.14 15.12
N GLN A 86 4.18 -5.94 15.36
CA GLN A 86 4.80 -6.07 16.68
C GLN A 86 4.64 -4.73 17.40
N VAL A 87 3.73 -4.69 18.36
CA VAL A 87 3.34 -3.44 19.03
C VAL A 87 4.02 -3.31 20.38
N THR A 88 4.74 -2.20 20.57
CA THR A 88 5.15 -1.70 21.88
C THR A 88 4.09 -0.71 22.37
N ASP A 89 3.22 -1.14 23.30
CA ASP A 89 2.16 -0.30 23.88
C ASP A 89 2.71 0.52 25.06
N ILE A 90 2.78 1.84 24.89
CA ILE A 90 3.42 2.79 25.81
C ILE A 90 2.35 3.70 26.42
N VAL A 91 2.03 3.46 27.69
CA VAL A 91 1.01 4.22 28.41
C VAL A 91 1.62 5.47 29.05
N LYS A 92 1.13 6.65 28.66
CA LYS A 92 1.68 7.96 29.08
C LYS A 92 0.57 8.98 29.34
N PRO A 93 0.83 10.01 30.17
CA PRO A 93 -0.06 11.16 30.25
C PRO A 93 -0.08 11.94 28.93
N GLU A 94 -1.18 12.64 28.67
CA GLU A 94 -1.39 13.40 27.43
C GLU A 94 -0.28 14.42 27.14
N SER A 95 0.30 15.04 28.17
CA SER A 95 1.40 16.00 28.04
C SER A 95 2.67 15.38 27.43
N GLU A 96 2.98 14.12 27.76
CA GLU A 96 4.12 13.40 27.18
C GLU A 96 3.82 12.99 25.73
N ILE A 97 2.58 12.54 25.45
CA ILE A 97 2.14 12.20 24.08
C ILE A 97 2.21 13.44 23.17
N GLN A 98 1.82 14.61 23.69
CA GLN A 98 1.92 15.87 22.96
C GLN A 98 3.36 16.20 22.56
N THR A 99 4.34 15.86 23.40
CA THR A 99 5.77 16.03 23.08
C THR A 99 6.18 15.18 21.87
N ILE A 100 5.64 13.96 21.75
CA ILE A 100 5.87 13.10 20.58
C ILE A 100 5.27 13.71 19.32
N ARG A 101 4.03 14.19 19.37
CA ARG A 101 3.39 14.87 18.23
C ARG A 101 4.19 16.10 17.76
N GLN A 102 4.70 16.89 18.72
CA GLN A 102 5.51 18.08 18.43
C GLN A 102 6.82 17.75 17.71
N LYS A 103 7.49 16.63 18.06
CA LYS A 103 8.70 16.16 17.36
C LYS A 103 8.49 15.97 15.85
N TYR A 104 7.27 15.62 15.44
CA TYR A 104 6.91 15.41 14.04
C TYR A 104 6.21 16.61 13.39
N ASN A 105 6.03 17.72 14.13
CA ASN A 105 5.26 18.89 13.70
C ASN A 105 3.83 18.52 13.26
N LEU A 106 3.16 17.62 13.99
CA LEU A 106 1.77 17.30 13.72
C LEU A 106 0.89 18.56 13.89
N PRO A 107 0.15 18.98 12.85
CA PRO A 107 -0.81 20.07 12.96
C PRO A 107 -1.90 19.79 14.01
N SER A 108 -2.31 20.80 14.76
CA SER A 108 -3.27 20.63 15.86
C SER A 108 -4.65 20.14 15.40
N ASP A 109 -5.08 20.55 14.21
CA ASP A 109 -6.31 20.10 13.55
C ASP A 109 -6.26 18.64 13.08
N LEU A 110 -5.08 18.04 13.03
CA LEU A 110 -4.89 16.64 12.70
C LEU A 110 -4.72 15.73 13.93
N THR A 111 -4.97 16.23 15.15
CA THR A 111 -4.79 15.44 16.38
C THR A 111 -5.93 14.44 16.60
N SER A 112 -5.60 13.31 17.24
CA SER A 112 -6.53 12.27 17.67
C SER A 112 -6.22 11.81 19.10
N CYS A 113 -6.78 10.68 19.53
CA CYS A 113 -6.69 10.16 20.90
C CYS A 113 -5.37 9.44 21.24
N HIS A 114 -4.61 9.00 20.23
CA HIS A 114 -3.32 8.32 20.39
C HIS A 114 -2.41 8.61 19.19
N THR A 115 -1.11 8.38 19.36
CA THR A 115 -0.12 8.51 18.30
C THR A 115 0.79 7.30 18.26
N SER A 116 1.35 6.99 17.10
CA SER A 116 2.26 5.86 16.93
C SER A 116 3.49 6.24 16.10
N GLU A 117 4.63 5.63 16.39
CA GLU A 117 5.87 5.78 15.62
C GLU A 117 6.22 4.44 14.93
N ILE A 118 6.41 4.48 13.61
CA ILE A 118 6.87 3.33 12.81
C ILE A 118 7.72 3.79 11.63
N ALA A 119 8.86 3.14 11.42
CA ALA A 119 9.75 3.39 10.28
C ALA A 119 10.09 4.88 10.03
N GLY A 120 10.16 5.68 11.10
CA GLY A 120 10.44 7.12 11.03
C GLY A 120 9.23 8.01 10.70
N TYR A 121 8.02 7.46 10.69
CA TYR A 121 6.77 8.19 10.50
C TYR A 121 5.94 8.24 11.78
N LEU A 122 5.15 9.31 11.91
CA LEU A 122 4.04 9.37 12.86
C LEU A 122 2.76 8.82 12.21
N VAL A 123 2.02 7.99 12.94
CA VAL A 123 0.67 7.53 12.58
C VAL A 123 -0.27 7.98 13.70
N GLU A 124 -1.13 8.95 13.40
CA GLU A 124 -2.02 9.57 14.38
C GLU A 124 -3.43 8.98 14.29
N GLY A 125 -3.99 8.65 15.44
CA GLY A 125 -5.38 8.23 15.59
C GLY A 125 -5.72 6.88 14.98
N HIS A 126 -7.02 6.68 14.76
CA HIS A 126 -7.60 5.43 14.28
C HIS A 126 -7.36 5.21 12.78
N THR A 127 -6.10 5.24 12.37
CA THR A 127 -5.68 5.07 10.99
C THR A 127 -5.88 3.61 10.54
N PRO A 128 -6.48 3.36 9.36
CA PRO A 128 -6.61 2.01 8.81
C PRO A 128 -5.27 1.31 8.58
N VAL A 129 -5.20 0.02 8.93
CA VAL A 129 -3.94 -0.74 8.81
C VAL A 129 -3.42 -0.81 7.38
N ALA A 130 -4.32 -0.84 6.39
CA ALA A 130 -3.95 -0.79 4.98
C ALA A 130 -3.16 0.49 4.63
N ASP A 131 -3.55 1.63 5.21
CA ASP A 131 -2.85 2.89 5.00
C ASP A 131 -1.50 2.93 5.72
N VAL A 132 -1.38 2.34 6.91
CA VAL A 132 -0.09 2.18 7.62
C VAL A 132 0.86 1.30 6.80
N LYS A 133 0.39 0.15 6.30
CA LYS A 133 1.18 -0.74 5.43
C LYS A 133 1.61 -0.03 4.15
N ARG A 134 0.72 0.74 3.53
CA ARG A 134 1.03 1.52 2.34
C ARG A 134 2.09 2.58 2.61
N LEU A 135 2.00 3.27 3.75
CA LEU A 135 2.98 4.28 4.17
C LEU A 135 4.40 3.70 4.23
N ILE A 136 4.58 2.61 4.97
CA ILE A 136 5.92 1.99 5.16
C ILE A 136 6.42 1.27 3.90
N ALA A 137 5.52 0.82 3.02
CA ALA A 137 5.88 0.23 1.74
C ALA A 137 6.37 1.29 0.75
N GLN A 138 5.68 2.43 0.65
CA GLN A 138 5.99 3.48 -0.32
C GLN A 138 7.10 4.42 0.16
N LYS A 139 7.27 4.56 1.47
CA LYS A 139 8.24 5.46 2.11
C LYS A 139 8.25 6.89 1.52
N PRO A 140 7.09 7.56 1.42
CA PRO A 140 7.03 8.92 0.90
C PRO A 140 7.77 9.92 1.80
N ASP A 141 8.24 11.03 1.24
CA ASP A 141 8.86 12.13 1.98
C ASP A 141 7.79 13.00 2.69
N ILE A 142 7.30 12.50 3.82
CA ILE A 142 6.32 13.14 4.71
C ILE A 142 6.69 12.84 6.16
N ALA A 143 6.11 13.58 7.11
CA ALA A 143 6.30 13.32 8.54
C ALA A 143 5.40 12.19 9.06
N GLY A 144 4.21 12.05 8.48
CA GLY A 144 3.26 11.05 8.95
C GLY A 144 1.90 11.10 8.26
N ILE A 145 1.00 10.25 8.75
CA ILE A 145 -0.41 10.24 8.38
C ILE A 145 -1.30 10.34 9.62
N SER A 146 -2.52 10.85 9.45
CA SER A 146 -3.49 11.04 10.53
C SER A 146 -4.91 10.73 10.10
N VAL A 147 -5.68 10.14 11.01
CA VAL A 147 -7.14 10.24 11.04
C VAL A 147 -7.53 11.16 12.21
N PRO A 148 -7.93 12.43 11.93
CA PRO A 148 -8.26 13.38 12.97
C PRO A 148 -9.54 13.02 13.74
N GLY A 149 -9.59 13.38 15.02
CA GLY A 149 -10.74 13.07 15.87
C GLY A 149 -10.90 11.57 16.12
N MET A 150 -12.15 11.07 16.15
CA MET A 150 -12.45 9.64 16.35
C MET A 150 -13.70 9.22 15.54
N PRO A 151 -13.59 9.10 14.21
CA PRO A 151 -14.74 8.73 13.38
C PRO A 151 -15.21 7.29 13.67
N ILE A 152 -16.52 7.12 13.84
CA ILE A 152 -17.14 5.80 14.07
C ILE A 152 -16.89 4.91 12.84
N GLY A 153 -16.52 3.65 13.10
CA GLY A 153 -16.20 2.65 12.06
C GLY A 153 -14.75 2.64 11.61
N THR A 154 -13.90 3.51 12.15
CA THR A 154 -12.44 3.34 12.08
C THR A 154 -11.97 2.22 13.01
N PRO A 155 -10.78 1.63 12.81
CA PRO A 155 -10.33 0.50 13.62
C PRO A 155 -10.26 0.83 15.11
N GLY A 156 -10.92 0.06 15.97
CA GLY A 156 -11.06 0.35 17.40
C GLY A 156 -12.18 1.35 17.76
N MET A 157 -12.94 1.82 16.78
CA MET A 157 -14.12 2.71 16.92
C MET A 157 -15.38 2.09 16.26
N GLU A 158 -15.40 0.78 16.06
CA GLU A 158 -16.53 0.06 15.48
C GLU A 158 -17.72 0.04 16.44
N ILE A 159 -18.92 0.37 15.93
CA ILE A 159 -20.18 0.33 16.69
C ILE A 159 -21.24 -0.31 15.80
N GLY A 160 -21.30 -1.64 15.81
CA GLY A 160 -22.13 -2.41 14.88
C GLY A 160 -21.82 -2.02 13.44
N GLU A 161 -22.87 -1.81 12.64
CA GLU A 161 -22.75 -1.44 11.22
C GLU A 161 -22.58 0.07 10.97
N ARG A 162 -22.53 0.90 12.01
CA ARG A 162 -22.44 2.36 11.85
C ARG A 162 -21.05 2.76 11.38
N LYS A 163 -20.98 3.63 10.37
CA LYS A 163 -19.74 4.19 9.85
C LYS A 163 -19.90 5.68 9.55
N GLN A 164 -18.85 6.45 9.81
CA GLN A 164 -18.73 7.84 9.37
C GLN A 164 -17.74 7.90 8.21
N SER A 165 -18.02 8.72 7.21
CA SER A 165 -17.03 9.05 6.18
C SER A 165 -15.88 9.83 6.80
N PHE A 166 -14.65 9.50 6.45
CA PHE A 166 -13.45 10.18 6.94
C PHE A 166 -12.35 10.18 5.88
N ASP A 167 -11.36 11.03 6.08
CA ASP A 167 -10.17 11.09 5.25
C ASP A 167 -8.94 10.79 6.12
N VAL A 168 -7.97 10.13 5.52
CA VAL A 168 -6.62 9.98 6.06
C VAL A 168 -5.78 11.09 5.46
N PHE A 169 -5.17 11.92 6.29
CA PHE A 169 -4.32 13.02 5.85
C PHE A 169 -2.85 12.61 5.93
N ALA A 170 -2.07 12.94 4.91
CA ALA A 170 -0.61 12.98 5.01
C ALA A 170 -0.19 14.40 5.39
N PHE A 171 0.81 14.52 6.26
CA PHE A 171 1.36 15.81 6.66
C PHE A 171 2.89 15.82 6.60
N GLN A 172 3.44 16.98 6.24
CA GLN A 172 4.88 17.23 6.15
C GLN A 172 5.39 17.94 7.41
N LYS A 173 6.72 17.92 7.61
CA LYS A 173 7.36 18.64 8.72
C LYS A 173 7.17 20.16 8.68
N ASN A 174 6.84 20.72 7.52
CA ASN A 174 6.55 22.15 7.35
C ASN A 174 5.06 22.50 7.60
N GLY A 175 4.25 21.54 8.05
CA GLY A 175 2.83 21.72 8.33
C GLY A 175 1.91 21.62 7.12
N GLN A 176 2.43 21.41 5.90
CA GLN A 176 1.58 21.16 4.72
C GLN A 176 0.88 19.82 4.85
N THR A 177 -0.39 19.79 4.45
CA THR A 177 -1.24 18.60 4.51
C THR A 177 -1.85 18.31 3.15
N ARG A 178 -2.15 17.03 2.91
CA ARG A 178 -2.91 16.57 1.74
C ARG A 178 -3.67 15.30 2.07
N VAL A 179 -4.74 15.03 1.34
CA VAL A 179 -5.44 13.74 1.48
C VAL A 179 -4.53 12.60 1.00
N PHE A 180 -4.38 11.59 1.86
CA PHE A 180 -3.68 10.33 1.58
C PHE A 180 -4.67 9.24 1.14
N ASN A 181 -5.86 9.20 1.75
CA ASN A 181 -6.95 8.32 1.38
C ASN A 181 -8.31 8.89 1.80
N SER A 182 -9.39 8.40 1.19
CA SER A 182 -10.75 8.76 1.56
C SER A 182 -11.62 7.53 1.71
N TYR A 183 -12.36 7.44 2.82
CA TYR A 183 -13.31 6.38 3.11
C TYR A 183 -14.71 6.98 3.14
N LYS A 184 -15.55 6.59 2.16
CA LYS A 184 -16.92 7.09 2.02
C LYS A 184 -17.91 5.93 2.22
N PHE A 185 -18.94 6.15 3.05
CA PHE A 185 -19.95 5.17 3.43
C PHE A 185 -21.34 5.78 3.32
#